data_AF-A0AAW1SU42-F1
#
_entry.id   AF-A0AAW1SU42-F1
#
_cell.length_a   1.000
_cell.length_b   1.000
_cell.length_c   1.000
_cell.angle_alpha   90.00
_cell.angle_beta   90.00
_cell.angle_gamma   90.00
#
_symmetry.space_group_name_H-M   'P 1'
#
loop_
_entity.id
_entity.type
_entity.pdbx_description
1 polymer ?
#
loop_
_entity_poly.entity_id
_entity_poly.type
_entity_poly.pdbx_seq_one_letter_code
_entity_poly.pdbx_strand_id
1 'polypeptide(L)'
;MPMSGMAEKAGNSSSPGMAMGIELQYWKEGGIGHPMHGGFNGHVLPGCFFLIWGSWWLFSSYRLYLRSSTKVPYHSRTWYEWPWWPHGVPLEPFAKVLLPFIGINGELWAGHDHYRHLYEPDGKFTEHHLQDWQHSAMYAAVMISGVVDLLGHYTRFLPQGTEQGFLGLSFVVEGLLFAFHLKGTSLDFELHLLLVLTIFMTALIIFLETNHPHMLQLSALRAMLVLLQGTWFIQVAYILYKGRLVIMTSIWQIYDRGVPPRRPARRGPGWRGGASLSYGPGNFLSQYPGGIHLGPRARRFLLDPSF
;
A
#
# COMPACT_ATOMS: atom_id res chain seq x y z
N MET A 1 -0.70 65.78 0.83
CA MET A 1 -2.10 65.80 0.31
C MET A 1 -2.14 66.71 -0.90
N PRO A 2 -3.03 66.48 -1.89
CA PRO A 2 -4.11 65.47 -1.98
C PRO A 2 -3.82 64.39 -3.07
N MET A 3 -4.28 63.12 -3.07
CA MET A 3 -5.50 62.35 -2.72
C MET A 3 -6.51 62.11 -3.86
N SER A 4 -6.81 60.80 -4.03
CA SER A 4 -7.85 60.09 -4.81
C SER A 4 -7.53 59.74 -6.29
N GLY A 5 -7.81 58.53 -6.80
CA GLY A 5 -8.53 57.39 -6.25
C GLY A 5 -8.24 56.06 -6.98
N MET A 6 -8.64 54.98 -6.30
CA MET A 6 -8.45 53.57 -6.60
C MET A 6 -9.12 53.09 -7.90
N ALA A 7 -8.49 52.12 -8.56
CA ALA A 7 -9.17 51.13 -9.41
C ALA A 7 -8.62 49.73 -9.09
N GLU A 8 -9.48 48.98 -8.42
CA GLU A 8 -9.40 47.58 -8.04
C GLU A 8 -9.29 46.67 -9.28
N LYS A 9 -8.25 45.83 -9.37
CA LYS A 9 -8.13 44.82 -10.43
C LYS A 9 -8.74 43.51 -9.94
N ALA A 10 -9.90 43.20 -10.52
CA ALA A 10 -10.73 42.03 -10.27
C ALA A 10 -9.96 40.69 -10.34
N GLY A 11 -10.37 39.78 -9.46
CA GLY A 11 -9.82 38.45 -9.31
C GLY A 11 -10.00 37.55 -10.54
N ASN A 12 -8.95 36.78 -10.82
CA ASN A 12 -8.96 35.72 -11.82
C ASN A 12 -9.61 34.47 -11.19
N SER A 13 -10.92 34.33 -11.34
CA SER A 13 -11.65 33.11 -11.00
C SER A 13 -11.54 32.14 -12.19
N SER A 14 -10.71 31.12 -12.05
CA SER A 14 -10.67 29.99 -12.98
C SER A 14 -12.03 29.28 -12.94
N SER A 15 -12.73 29.31 -14.08
CA SER A 15 -14.08 28.77 -14.20
C SER A 15 -14.06 27.24 -14.02
N PRO A 16 -14.95 26.64 -13.21
CA PRO A 16 -14.98 25.19 -12.93
C PRO A 16 -15.08 24.31 -14.19
N GLY A 17 -15.67 24.83 -15.27
CA GLY A 17 -15.83 24.11 -16.53
C GLY A 17 -14.53 23.86 -17.31
N MET A 18 -13.51 24.72 -17.13
CA MET A 18 -12.23 24.55 -17.84
C MET A 18 -11.36 23.47 -17.19
N ALA A 19 -11.39 23.38 -15.85
CA ALA A 19 -10.73 22.32 -15.10
C ALA A 19 -11.32 20.93 -15.40
N MET A 20 -12.66 20.85 -15.51
CA MET A 20 -13.36 19.63 -15.90
C MET A 20 -13.05 19.21 -17.35
N GLY A 21 -12.86 20.17 -18.25
CA GLY A 21 -12.47 19.92 -19.65
C GLY A 21 -11.06 19.33 -19.78
N ILE A 22 -10.10 19.82 -18.98
CA ILE A 22 -8.73 19.31 -18.94
C ILE A 22 -8.69 17.88 -18.34
N GLU A 23 -9.44 17.63 -17.26
CA GLU A 23 -9.57 16.29 -16.69
C GLU A 23 -10.18 15.29 -17.70
N LEU A 24 -11.27 15.65 -18.37
CA LEU A 24 -11.93 14.80 -19.37
C LEU A 24 -11.04 14.49 -20.58
N GLN A 25 -10.13 15.40 -20.94
CA GLN A 25 -9.19 15.19 -22.03
C GLN A 25 -8.09 14.20 -21.64
N TYR A 26 -7.62 14.24 -20.39
CA TYR A 26 -6.68 13.26 -19.82
C TYR A 26 -7.22 11.82 -19.84
N TRP A 27 -8.53 11.64 -19.62
CA TRP A 27 -9.19 10.33 -19.65
C TRP A 27 -9.52 9.82 -21.06
N LYS A 28 -9.63 10.70 -22.06
CA LYS A 28 -9.94 10.30 -23.45
C LYS A 28 -8.71 9.82 -24.23
N GLU A 29 -7.51 10.21 -23.83
CA GLU A 29 -6.27 9.89 -24.55
C GLU A 29 -5.65 8.54 -24.18
N GLY A 30 -6.38 7.65 -23.49
CA GLY A 30 -5.92 6.26 -23.28
C GLY A 30 -4.68 6.14 -22.39
N GLY A 31 -4.35 7.18 -21.63
CA GLY A 31 -3.38 7.09 -20.55
C GLY A 31 -3.95 6.19 -19.47
N ILE A 32 -3.55 4.92 -19.45
CA ILE A 32 -3.52 4.13 -18.22
C ILE A 32 -2.47 4.81 -17.35
N GLY A 33 -2.85 5.93 -16.74
CA GLY A 33 -2.02 6.64 -15.80
C GLY A 33 -1.86 5.72 -14.62
N HIS A 34 -0.77 4.96 -14.60
CA HIS A 34 -0.27 4.41 -13.35
C HIS A 34 -0.22 5.59 -12.38
N PRO A 35 -0.93 5.51 -11.24
CA PRO A 35 -0.87 6.58 -10.28
C PRO A 35 0.61 6.81 -9.95
N MET A 36 1.03 8.08 -9.88
CA MET A 36 2.44 8.42 -9.58
C MET A 36 2.90 7.90 -8.21
N HIS A 37 1.95 7.38 -7.42
CA HIS A 37 2.10 6.82 -6.08
C HIS A 37 1.26 5.55 -5.95
N GLY A 38 1.50 4.76 -4.89
CA GLY A 38 0.66 3.61 -4.59
C GLY A 38 -0.82 3.99 -4.49
N GLY A 39 -1.72 3.18 -5.03
CA GLY A 39 -3.16 3.43 -4.92
C GLY A 39 -3.68 3.30 -3.48
N PHE A 40 -5.00 3.41 -3.29
CA PHE A 40 -5.64 3.21 -1.98
C PHE A 40 -5.19 1.92 -1.27
N ASN A 41 -5.18 0.80 -1.99
CA ASN A 41 -4.73 -0.49 -1.44
C ASN A 41 -3.24 -0.49 -1.09
N GLY A 42 -2.41 0.18 -1.89
CA GLY A 42 -0.98 0.36 -1.64
C GLY A 42 -0.67 1.19 -0.40
N HIS A 43 -1.65 1.89 0.16
CA HIS A 43 -1.54 2.61 1.42
C HIS A 43 -2.18 1.85 2.59
N VAL A 44 -3.41 1.33 2.41
CA VAL A 44 -4.13 0.65 3.49
C VAL A 44 -3.42 -0.64 3.91
N LEU A 45 -2.93 -1.44 2.95
CA LEU A 45 -2.28 -2.72 3.25
C LEU A 45 -1.03 -2.56 4.13
N PRO A 46 0.00 -1.77 3.75
CA PRO A 46 1.15 -1.55 4.64
C PRO A 46 0.74 -0.87 5.94
N GLY A 47 -0.23 0.05 5.92
CA GLY A 47 -0.78 0.66 7.13
C GLY A 47 -1.30 -0.37 8.15
N CYS A 48 -2.05 -1.37 7.69
CA CYS A 48 -2.50 -2.47 8.54
C CYS A 48 -1.34 -3.31 9.09
N PHE A 49 -0.32 -3.62 8.27
CA PHE A 49 0.88 -4.33 8.73
C PHE A 49 1.59 -3.56 9.86
N PHE A 50 1.84 -2.27 9.67
CA PHE A 50 2.48 -1.45 10.69
C PHE A 50 1.65 -1.33 11.98
N LEU A 51 0.32 -1.22 11.87
CA LEU A 51 -0.54 -1.20 13.06
C LEU A 51 -0.46 -2.51 13.86
N ILE A 52 -0.54 -3.66 13.17
CA ILE A 52 -0.45 -4.98 13.82
C ILE A 52 0.93 -5.16 14.47
N TRP A 53 1.99 -4.84 13.72
CA TRP A 53 3.36 -5.04 14.17
C TRP A 53 3.75 -4.08 15.31
N GLY A 54 3.39 -2.80 15.19
CA GLY A 54 3.58 -1.81 16.25
C GLY A 54 2.81 -2.15 17.53
N SER A 55 1.58 -2.66 17.40
CA SER A 55 0.81 -3.12 18.57
C SER A 55 1.49 -4.31 19.24
N TRP A 56 1.95 -5.27 18.44
CA TRP A 56 2.68 -6.44 18.92
C TRP A 56 3.96 -6.04 19.66
N TRP A 57 4.76 -5.14 19.10
CA TRP A 57 5.96 -4.61 19.74
C TRP A 57 5.65 -3.87 21.04
N LEU A 58 4.64 -2.99 21.05
CA LEU A 58 4.26 -2.25 22.24
C LEU A 58 3.86 -3.20 23.37
N PHE A 59 2.93 -4.11 23.09
CA PHE A 59 2.51 -5.12 24.06
C PHE A 59 3.68 -5.95 24.58
N SER A 60 4.57 -6.40 23.68
CA SER A 60 5.67 -7.29 24.03
C SER A 60 6.76 -6.59 24.82
N SER A 61 7.09 -5.33 24.51
CA SER A 61 8.05 -4.53 25.29
C SER A 61 7.56 -4.33 26.73
N TYR A 62 6.29 -3.95 26.92
CA TYR A 62 5.71 -3.83 28.27
C TYR A 62 5.64 -5.17 28.99
N ARG A 63 5.22 -6.24 28.33
CA ARG A 63 5.20 -7.59 28.92
C ARG A 63 6.60 -8.03 29.37
N LEU A 64 7.63 -7.77 28.55
CA LEU A 64 9.02 -8.09 28.89
C LEU A 64 9.49 -7.25 30.08
N TYR A 65 9.17 -5.97 30.11
CA TYR A 65 9.49 -5.09 31.22
C TYR A 65 8.82 -5.50 32.54
N LEU A 66 7.53 -5.83 32.51
CA LEU A 66 6.79 -6.29 33.70
C LEU A 66 7.30 -7.62 34.25
N ARG A 67 7.99 -8.42 33.42
CA ARG A 67 8.67 -9.66 33.84
C ARG A 67 10.12 -9.45 34.25
N SER A 68 10.67 -8.26 34.02
CA SER A 68 12.03 -7.92 34.40
C SER A 68 12.13 -7.72 35.91
N SER A 69 13.34 -7.87 36.45
CA SER A 69 13.64 -7.71 37.86
C SER A 69 15.06 -7.16 38.02
N THR A 70 15.46 -6.87 39.26
CA THR A 70 16.85 -6.46 39.55
C THR A 70 17.88 -7.52 39.16
N LYS A 71 17.51 -8.81 39.15
CA LYS A 71 18.39 -9.92 38.75
C LYS A 71 18.41 -10.17 37.23
N VAL A 72 17.31 -9.84 36.55
CA VAL A 72 17.15 -10.00 35.10
C VAL A 72 16.57 -8.69 34.58
N PRO A 73 17.40 -7.65 34.36
CA PRO A 73 16.91 -6.35 33.95
C PRO A 73 16.29 -6.42 32.55
N TYR A 74 15.42 -5.47 32.26
CA TYR A 74 14.88 -5.29 30.91
C TYR A 74 16.02 -5.07 29.92
N HIS A 75 15.90 -5.68 28.75
CA HIS A 75 16.79 -5.45 27.63
C HIS A 75 15.93 -5.39 26.35
N SER A 76 16.11 -4.32 25.58
CA SER A 76 15.43 -4.12 24.31
C SER A 76 15.71 -5.28 23.36
N ARG A 77 14.71 -5.58 22.52
CA ARG A 77 14.79 -6.63 21.49
C ARG A 77 14.18 -6.11 20.21
N THR A 78 14.73 -6.57 19.09
CA THR A 78 14.23 -6.30 17.73
C THR A 78 13.01 -7.15 17.36
N TRP A 79 12.76 -8.22 18.12
CA TRP A 79 11.63 -9.13 17.96
C TRP A 79 11.28 -9.81 19.30
N TYR A 80 10.09 -10.42 19.37
CA TYR A 80 9.59 -11.05 20.60
C TYR A 80 9.01 -12.45 20.36
N GLU A 81 9.17 -13.32 21.36
CA GLU A 81 8.53 -14.64 21.34
C GLU A 81 7.04 -14.53 21.62
N TRP A 82 6.25 -15.26 20.83
CA TRP A 82 4.82 -15.32 20.97
C TRP A 82 4.43 -16.14 22.23
N PRO A 83 3.67 -15.58 23.21
CA PRO A 83 3.41 -16.22 24.51
C PRO A 83 2.80 -17.62 24.47
N TRP A 84 2.15 -17.96 23.36
CA TRP A 84 1.26 -19.09 23.16
C TRP A 84 1.82 -20.07 22.10
N TRP A 85 3.05 -19.84 21.65
CA TRP A 85 3.75 -20.61 20.64
C TRP A 85 4.87 -21.44 21.30
N PRO A 86 5.35 -22.54 20.69
CA PRO A 86 6.49 -23.28 21.20
C PRO A 86 7.69 -22.38 21.51
N HIS A 87 8.23 -22.55 22.72
CA HIS A 87 9.37 -21.76 23.18
C HIS A 87 10.60 -22.04 22.31
N GLY A 88 11.40 -21.02 22.03
CA GLY A 88 12.59 -21.15 21.19
C GLY A 88 12.32 -21.18 19.68
N VAL A 89 11.08 -20.99 19.24
CA VAL A 89 10.75 -20.81 17.81
C VAL A 89 10.60 -19.32 17.48
N PRO A 90 11.53 -18.72 16.70
CA PRO A 90 11.55 -17.29 16.39
C PRO A 90 10.55 -16.94 15.27
N LEU A 91 9.25 -16.99 15.56
CA LEU A 91 8.19 -16.78 14.56
C LEU A 91 8.27 -15.40 13.88
N GLU A 92 8.54 -14.35 14.66
CA GLU A 92 8.63 -12.99 14.14
C GLU A 92 9.81 -12.82 13.15
N PRO A 93 11.05 -13.25 13.47
CA PRO A 93 12.14 -13.29 12.48
C PRO A 93 11.83 -14.11 11.22
N PHE A 94 11.16 -15.27 11.34
CA PHE A 94 10.71 -16.02 10.15
C PHE A 94 9.74 -15.20 9.30
N ALA A 95 8.78 -14.50 9.92
CA ALA A 95 7.86 -13.63 9.20
C ALA A 95 8.57 -12.43 8.55
N LYS A 96 9.59 -11.84 9.20
CA LYS A 96 10.47 -10.81 8.60
C LYS A 96 11.23 -11.30 7.38
N VAL A 97 11.49 -12.59 7.25
CA VAL A 97 12.10 -13.18 6.04
C VAL A 97 11.04 -13.51 4.99
N LEU A 98 9.99 -14.23 5.39
CA LEU A 98 9.01 -14.79 4.47
C LEU A 98 8.12 -13.72 3.81
N LEU A 99 7.62 -12.75 4.58
CA LEU A 99 6.69 -11.75 4.05
C LEU A 99 7.35 -10.82 3.03
N PRO A 100 8.54 -10.26 3.27
CA PRO A 100 9.22 -9.45 2.25
C PRO A 100 9.68 -10.28 1.06
N PHE A 101 10.05 -11.56 1.24
CA PHE A 101 10.32 -12.45 0.10
C PHE A 101 9.08 -12.62 -0.79
N ILE A 102 7.89 -12.83 -0.20
CA ILE A 102 6.62 -12.84 -0.95
C ILE A 102 6.39 -11.49 -1.62
N GLY A 103 6.66 -10.38 -0.92
CA GLY A 103 6.55 -9.01 -1.46
C GLY A 103 7.41 -8.79 -2.70
N ILE A 104 8.69 -9.17 -2.67
CA ILE A 104 9.62 -9.07 -3.82
C ILE A 104 9.09 -9.86 -5.02
N ASN A 105 8.65 -11.10 -4.80
CA ASN A 105 8.09 -11.92 -5.88
C ASN A 105 6.74 -11.35 -6.38
N GLY A 106 5.95 -10.76 -5.49
CA GLY A 106 4.70 -10.08 -5.79
C GLY A 106 4.92 -8.90 -6.73
N GLU A 107 5.78 -7.96 -6.32
CA GLU A 107 6.08 -6.75 -7.09
C GLU A 107 6.69 -7.08 -8.44
N LEU A 108 7.73 -7.91 -8.45
CA LEU A 108 8.51 -8.07 -9.65
C LEU A 108 7.96 -9.16 -10.59
N TRP A 109 7.49 -10.30 -10.06
CA TRP A 109 7.15 -11.46 -10.89
C TRP A 109 5.65 -11.66 -11.11
N ALA A 110 4.81 -11.36 -10.10
CA ALA A 110 3.37 -11.63 -10.15
C ALA A 110 2.55 -10.40 -10.56
N GLY A 111 3.04 -9.19 -10.29
CA GLY A 111 2.34 -7.95 -10.63
C GLY A 111 2.21 -7.77 -12.13
N HIS A 112 3.30 -7.95 -12.89
CA HIS A 112 3.36 -7.62 -14.31
C HIS A 112 4.44 -8.43 -15.03
N ASP A 113 4.19 -8.88 -16.26
CA ASP A 113 5.13 -9.69 -17.04
C ASP A 113 6.43 -8.94 -17.43
N HIS A 114 6.46 -7.61 -17.28
CA HIS A 114 7.54 -6.75 -17.80
C HIS A 114 8.46 -6.14 -16.72
N TYR A 115 8.13 -6.20 -15.43
CA TYR A 115 8.83 -5.41 -14.39
C TYR A 115 10.15 -6.02 -13.89
N ARG A 116 10.60 -7.10 -14.54
CA ARG A 116 11.83 -7.82 -14.20
C ARG A 116 13.09 -7.16 -14.73
N HIS A 117 12.95 -6.26 -15.69
CA HIS A 117 14.06 -5.60 -16.35
C HIS A 117 14.26 -4.22 -15.76
N LEU A 118 15.41 -4.01 -15.12
CA LEU A 118 15.84 -2.69 -14.65
C LEU A 118 16.42 -1.84 -15.80
N TYR A 119 16.84 -2.50 -16.88
CA TYR A 119 17.41 -1.89 -18.07
C TYR A 119 16.60 -2.27 -19.31
N GLU A 120 16.37 -1.28 -20.17
CA GLU A 120 15.87 -1.48 -21.52
C GLU A 120 16.96 -2.08 -22.43
N PRO A 121 16.60 -2.65 -23.61
CA PRO A 121 17.57 -3.16 -24.58
C PRO A 121 18.61 -2.11 -25.05
N ASP A 122 18.33 -0.82 -24.90
CA ASP A 122 19.27 0.28 -25.23
C ASP A 122 20.24 0.63 -24.08
N GLY A 123 20.18 -0.10 -22.96
CA GLY A 123 21.04 0.07 -21.79
C GLY A 123 20.62 1.18 -20.83
N LYS A 124 19.50 1.85 -21.07
CA LYS A 124 18.96 2.86 -20.14
C LYS A 124 18.10 2.22 -19.06
N PHE A 125 17.99 2.91 -17.93
CA PHE A 125 17.09 2.48 -16.86
C PHE A 125 15.63 2.56 -17.30
N THR A 126 14.85 1.53 -16.96
CA THR A 126 13.39 1.58 -17.15
C THR A 126 12.76 2.37 -16.01
N GLU A 127 12.49 3.66 -16.25
CA GLU A 127 11.90 4.55 -15.23
C GLU A 127 10.56 4.04 -14.69
N HIS A 128 9.78 3.32 -15.50
CA HIS A 128 8.50 2.75 -15.12
C HIS A 128 8.60 1.59 -14.13
N HIS A 129 9.72 0.87 -14.06
CA HIS A 129 9.92 -0.27 -13.15
C HIS A 129 10.71 0.13 -11.89
N LEU A 130 11.28 1.34 -11.89
CA LEU A 130 12.18 1.79 -10.84
C LEU A 130 11.50 1.76 -9.46
N GLN A 131 10.20 2.07 -9.41
CA GLN A 131 9.41 2.03 -8.18
C GLN A 131 9.30 0.60 -7.61
N ASP A 132 9.04 -0.40 -8.45
CA ASP A 132 8.92 -1.80 -8.01
C ASP A 132 10.27 -2.34 -7.50
N TRP A 133 11.36 -1.92 -8.15
CA TRP A 133 12.72 -2.21 -7.69
C TRP A 133 13.09 -1.50 -6.39
N GLN A 134 12.63 -0.26 -6.20
CA GLN A 134 12.77 0.45 -4.93
C GLN A 134 12.04 -0.29 -3.81
N HIS A 135 10.76 -0.66 -4.00
CA HIS A 135 10.02 -1.45 -3.01
C HIS A 135 10.69 -2.80 -2.72
N SER A 136 11.21 -3.45 -3.75
CA SER A 136 11.97 -4.70 -3.60
C SER A 136 13.24 -4.52 -2.77
N ALA A 137 13.95 -3.40 -2.93
CA ALA A 137 15.11 -3.07 -2.10
C ALA A 137 14.72 -2.81 -0.63
N MET A 138 13.61 -2.12 -0.39
CA MET A 138 13.05 -1.94 0.95
C MET A 138 12.67 -3.29 1.58
N TYR A 139 11.98 -4.16 0.86
CA TYR A 139 11.66 -5.52 1.31
C TYR A 139 12.93 -6.34 1.60
N ALA A 140 13.95 -6.24 0.76
CA ALA A 140 15.22 -6.91 0.99
C ALA A 140 15.90 -6.44 2.29
N ALA A 141 15.83 -5.15 2.62
CA ALA A 141 16.39 -4.64 3.87
C ALA A 141 15.68 -5.22 5.11
N VAL A 142 14.34 -5.32 5.08
CA VAL A 142 13.57 -5.99 6.15
C VAL A 142 13.88 -7.49 6.21
N MET A 143 14.03 -8.14 5.04
CA MET A 143 14.41 -9.54 4.96
C MET A 143 15.77 -9.81 5.60
N ILE A 144 16.76 -8.95 5.32
CA ILE A 144 18.10 -9.05 5.91
C ILE A 144 18.04 -8.87 7.43
N SER A 145 17.22 -7.93 7.95
CA SER A 145 17.08 -7.79 9.41
C SER A 145 16.47 -9.03 10.06
N GLY A 146 15.51 -9.70 9.39
CA GLY A 146 14.98 -11.00 9.83
C GLY A 146 16.04 -12.12 9.82
N VAL A 147 16.90 -12.18 8.81
CA VAL A 147 18.02 -13.14 8.76
C VAL A 147 19.00 -12.90 9.91
N VAL A 148 19.33 -11.63 10.19
CA VAL A 148 20.22 -11.27 11.31
C VAL A 148 19.60 -11.65 12.65
N ASP A 149 18.30 -11.43 12.85
CA ASP A 149 17.58 -11.87 14.04
C ASP A 149 17.64 -13.41 14.21
N LEU A 150 17.49 -14.18 13.12
CA LEU A 150 17.61 -15.65 13.13
C LEU A 150 19.05 -16.09 13.46
N LEU A 151 20.06 -15.44 12.88
CA LEU A 151 21.46 -15.71 13.20
C LEU A 151 21.75 -15.44 14.68
N GLY A 152 21.24 -14.33 15.23
CA GLY A 152 21.34 -14.00 16.65
C GLY A 152 20.73 -15.09 17.53
N HIS A 153 19.53 -15.55 17.17
CA HIS A 153 18.81 -16.60 17.89
C HIS A 153 19.56 -17.94 17.92
N TYR A 154 20.05 -18.42 16.77
CA TYR A 154 20.65 -19.76 16.66
C TYR A 154 22.14 -19.82 17.00
N THR A 155 22.89 -18.73 16.79
CA THR A 155 24.34 -18.73 17.03
C THR A 155 24.72 -18.10 18.36
N ARG A 156 23.98 -17.06 18.81
CA ARG A 156 24.32 -16.24 20.00
C ARG A 156 25.71 -15.60 19.96
N PHE A 157 26.34 -15.51 18.79
CA PHE A 157 27.71 -14.97 18.61
C PHE A 157 27.74 -13.59 17.95
N LEU A 158 26.58 -12.96 17.75
CA LEU A 158 26.54 -11.62 17.16
C LEU A 158 27.04 -10.58 18.17
N PRO A 159 27.85 -9.60 17.73
CA PRO A 159 28.18 -8.43 18.56
C PRO A 159 26.92 -7.73 19.06
N GLN A 160 26.98 -7.18 20.28
CA GLN A 160 25.86 -6.44 20.86
C GLN A 160 25.44 -5.30 19.94
N GLY A 161 24.13 -5.16 19.71
CA GLY A 161 23.58 -4.12 18.85
C GLY A 161 23.49 -4.48 17.37
N THR A 162 24.00 -5.65 16.94
CA THR A 162 23.95 -6.05 15.52
C THR A 162 22.51 -6.13 15.02
N GLU A 163 21.62 -6.78 15.77
CA GLU A 163 20.20 -6.92 15.42
C GLU A 163 19.53 -5.54 15.30
N GLN A 164 19.72 -4.67 16.30
CA GLN A 164 19.22 -3.30 16.30
C GLN A 164 19.77 -2.49 15.10
N GLY A 165 21.05 -2.64 14.78
CA GLY A 165 21.69 -1.96 13.66
C GLY A 165 21.03 -2.31 12.32
N PHE A 166 20.78 -3.61 12.07
CA PHE A 166 20.11 -4.05 10.84
C PHE A 166 18.62 -3.70 10.81
N LEU A 167 17.93 -3.72 11.95
CA LEU A 167 16.57 -3.22 12.03
C LEU A 167 16.50 -1.71 11.76
N GLY A 168 17.42 -0.93 12.33
CA GLY A 168 17.52 0.51 12.09
C GLY A 168 17.81 0.81 10.62
N LEU A 169 18.73 0.05 10.02
CA LEU A 169 19.06 0.16 8.60
C LEU A 169 17.86 -0.15 7.70
N SER A 170 16.98 -1.11 8.05
CA SER A 170 15.78 -1.35 7.26
C SER A 170 14.83 -0.16 7.25
N PHE A 171 14.67 0.55 8.38
CA PHE A 171 13.91 1.80 8.42
C PHE A 171 14.62 2.95 7.68
N VAL A 172 15.96 3.00 7.67
CA VAL A 172 16.70 3.98 6.85
C VAL A 172 16.44 3.75 5.36
N VAL A 173 16.49 2.50 4.89
CA VAL A 173 16.21 2.16 3.48
C VAL A 173 14.77 2.49 3.12
N GLU A 174 13.81 2.18 3.99
CA GLU A 174 12.41 2.59 3.83
C GLU A 174 12.27 4.12 3.75
N GLY A 175 12.92 4.86 4.67
CA GLY A 175 12.85 6.32 4.72
C GLY A 175 13.45 6.97 3.47
N LEU A 176 14.56 6.43 2.97
CA LEU A 176 15.16 6.87 1.71
C LEU A 176 14.24 6.61 0.52
N LEU A 177 13.62 5.42 0.45
CA LEU A 177 12.61 5.12 -0.58
C LEU A 177 11.50 6.17 -0.56
N PHE A 178 10.89 6.43 0.60
CA PHE A 178 9.81 7.40 0.69
C PHE A 178 10.27 8.84 0.42
N ALA A 179 11.50 9.19 0.78
CA ALA A 179 12.08 10.49 0.44
C ALA A 179 12.21 10.68 -1.08
N PHE A 180 12.59 9.63 -1.82
CA PHE A 180 12.62 9.66 -3.30
C PHE A 180 11.22 9.54 -3.94
N HIS A 181 10.20 9.17 -3.16
CA HIS A 181 8.79 9.21 -3.55
C HIS A 181 8.11 10.57 -3.32
N LEU A 182 8.78 11.55 -2.70
CA LEU A 182 8.23 12.89 -2.49
C LEU A 182 8.05 13.63 -3.83
N LYS A 183 6.88 13.45 -4.42
CA LYS A 183 6.43 14.00 -5.70
C LYS A 183 4.92 14.27 -5.61
N GLY A 184 4.33 14.90 -6.62
CA GLY A 184 2.90 15.13 -6.71
C GLY A 184 2.45 16.53 -6.30
N THR A 185 1.20 16.66 -5.84
CA THR A 185 0.63 17.93 -5.39
C THR A 185 1.23 18.38 -4.06
N SER A 186 1.08 19.64 -3.66
CA SER A 186 1.54 20.13 -2.35
C SER A 186 0.97 19.30 -1.19
N LEU A 187 -0.31 18.92 -1.28
CA LEU A 187 -0.96 18.07 -0.27
C LEU A 187 -0.33 16.66 -0.21
N ASP A 188 -0.09 16.07 -1.38
CA ASP A 188 0.50 14.74 -1.50
C ASP A 188 1.93 14.71 -0.94
N PHE A 189 2.71 15.74 -1.25
CA PHE A 189 4.05 15.95 -0.72
C PHE A 189 4.04 16.08 0.81
N GLU A 190 3.19 16.94 1.38
CA GLU A 190 3.11 17.17 2.82
C GLU A 190 2.73 15.89 3.58
N LEU A 191 1.76 15.14 3.07
CA LEU A 191 1.31 13.87 3.66
C LEU A 191 2.43 12.81 3.67
N HIS A 192 3.14 12.65 2.56
CA HIS A 192 4.26 11.73 2.49
C HIS A 192 5.48 12.21 3.30
N LEU A 193 5.70 13.52 3.41
CA LEU A 193 6.77 14.07 4.23
C LEU A 193 6.58 13.70 5.72
N LEU A 194 5.36 13.74 6.23
CA LEU A 194 5.06 13.30 7.60
C LEU A 194 5.44 11.82 7.82
N LEU A 195 5.18 10.98 6.82
CA LEU A 195 5.57 9.58 6.84
C LEU A 195 7.10 9.42 6.85
N VAL A 196 7.80 10.14 5.96
CA VAL A 196 9.28 10.16 5.89
C VAL A 196 9.89 10.54 7.23
N LEU A 197 9.40 11.62 7.86
CA LEU A 197 9.87 12.06 9.16
C LEU A 197 9.63 11.00 10.24
N THR A 198 8.46 10.36 10.24
CA THR A 198 8.13 9.29 11.20
C THR A 198 9.05 8.07 11.04
N ILE A 199 9.35 7.68 9.81
CA ILE A 199 10.25 6.56 9.49
C ILE A 199 11.69 6.85 9.97
N PHE A 200 12.23 8.03 9.64
CA PHE A 200 13.58 8.41 10.08
C PHE A 200 13.67 8.56 11.60
N MET A 201 12.64 9.08 12.26
CA MET A 201 12.57 9.09 13.71
C MET A 201 12.56 7.67 14.29
N THR A 202 11.84 6.73 13.67
CA THR A 202 11.84 5.33 14.08
C THR A 202 13.25 4.72 13.99
N ALA A 203 13.95 4.96 12.88
CA ALA A 203 15.35 4.53 12.70
C ALA A 203 16.26 5.11 13.79
N LEU A 204 16.15 6.40 14.08
CA LEU A 204 16.92 7.08 15.13
C LEU A 204 16.68 6.42 16.50
N ILE A 205 15.43 6.15 16.87
CA ILE A 205 15.11 5.51 18.15
C ILE A 205 15.71 4.09 18.22
N ILE A 206 15.66 3.32 17.13
CA ILE A 206 16.30 1.99 17.08
C ILE A 206 17.82 2.08 17.31
N PHE A 207 18.51 3.06 16.70
CA PHE A 207 19.94 3.25 16.95
C PHE A 207 20.25 3.71 18.39
N LEU A 208 19.35 4.49 19.00
CA LEU A 208 19.47 4.83 20.43
C LEU A 208 19.26 3.61 21.33
N GLU A 209 18.37 2.67 20.96
CA GLU A 209 18.16 1.40 21.70
C GLU A 209 19.44 0.55 21.75
N THR A 210 20.33 0.66 20.77
CA THR A 210 21.65 -0.01 20.80
C THR A 210 22.51 0.45 21.98
N ASN A 211 22.48 1.75 22.28
CA ASN A 211 23.30 2.35 23.34
C ASN A 211 22.60 2.33 24.71
N HIS A 212 21.27 2.27 24.70
CA HIS A 212 20.45 2.32 25.91
C HIS A 212 19.42 1.18 25.97
N PRO A 213 19.85 -0.10 25.89
CA PRO A 213 18.93 -1.23 25.77
C PRO A 213 18.05 -1.45 27.00
N HIS A 214 18.41 -0.87 28.15
CA HIS A 214 17.65 -0.99 29.40
C HIS A 214 16.50 0.02 29.52
N MET A 215 16.36 0.96 28.58
CA MET A 215 15.32 1.98 28.60
C MET A 215 14.06 1.49 27.86
N LEU A 216 13.04 1.05 28.61
CA LEU A 216 11.73 0.70 28.05
C LEU A 216 11.14 1.83 27.19
N GLN A 217 11.40 3.09 27.57
CA GLN A 217 10.88 4.27 26.88
C GLN A 217 11.27 4.29 25.40
N LEU A 218 12.48 3.85 25.05
CA LEU A 218 12.93 3.80 23.66
C LEU A 218 12.18 2.71 22.89
N SER A 219 12.06 1.50 23.45
CA SER A 219 11.32 0.42 22.79
C SER A 219 9.81 0.72 22.67
N ALA A 220 9.22 1.41 23.65
CA ALA A 220 7.85 1.89 23.59
C ALA A 220 7.69 2.98 22.52
N LEU A 221 8.63 3.93 22.45
CA LEU A 221 8.62 5.00 21.45
C LEU A 221 8.80 4.45 20.03
N ARG A 222 9.69 3.49 19.80
CA ARG A 222 9.82 2.75 18.55
C ARG A 222 8.48 2.14 18.13
N ALA A 223 7.82 1.42 19.03
CA ALA A 223 6.53 0.80 18.75
C ALA A 223 5.43 1.84 18.45
N MET A 224 5.40 2.95 19.20
CA MET A 224 4.47 4.07 18.97
C MET A 224 4.71 4.78 17.63
N LEU A 225 5.96 4.98 17.22
CA LEU A 225 6.28 5.58 15.92
C LEU A 225 5.88 4.66 14.76
N VAL A 226 6.04 3.34 14.92
CA VAL A 226 5.54 2.36 13.94
C VAL A 226 4.00 2.38 13.86
N LEU A 227 3.32 2.51 15.00
CA LEU A 227 1.86 2.71 15.01
C LEU A 227 1.47 4.01 14.29
N LEU A 228 2.21 5.10 14.54
CA LEU A 228 2.01 6.39 13.89
C LEU A 228 2.23 6.32 12.38
N GLN A 229 3.26 5.59 11.94
CA GLN A 229 3.51 5.31 10.53
C GLN A 229 2.31 4.57 9.91
N GLY A 230 1.82 3.52 10.57
CA GLY A 230 0.64 2.77 10.13
C GLY A 230 -0.65 3.61 10.06
N THR A 231 -0.89 4.48 11.03
CA THR A 231 -2.04 5.40 10.99
C THR A 231 -1.91 6.41 9.86
N TRP A 232 -0.71 6.97 9.63
CA TRP A 232 -0.48 7.88 8.51
C TRP A 232 -0.76 7.22 7.17
N PHE A 233 -0.22 6.02 6.92
CA PHE A 233 -0.53 5.27 5.70
C PHE A 233 -2.04 5.17 5.43
N ILE A 234 -2.83 4.79 6.43
CA ILE A 234 -4.29 4.68 6.28
C ILE A 234 -4.92 6.05 6.05
N GLN A 235 -4.49 7.08 6.78
CA GLN A 235 -5.02 8.44 6.61
C GLN A 235 -4.73 8.99 5.21
N VAL A 236 -3.51 8.82 4.70
CA VAL A 236 -3.13 9.21 3.33
C VAL A 236 -4.04 8.53 2.31
N ALA A 237 -4.33 7.22 2.49
CA ALA A 237 -5.25 6.49 1.63
C ALA A 237 -6.62 7.20 1.54
N TYR A 238 -7.19 7.58 2.68
CA TYR A 238 -8.49 8.23 2.73
C TYR A 238 -8.45 9.68 2.24
N ILE A 239 -7.42 10.45 2.56
CA ILE A 239 -7.34 11.86 2.15
C ILE A 239 -7.20 11.96 0.63
N LEU A 240 -6.31 11.15 0.03
CA LEU A 240 -6.01 11.25 -1.40
C LEU A 240 -7.03 10.52 -2.29
N TYR A 241 -7.62 9.41 -1.83
CA TYR A 241 -8.39 8.52 -2.71
C TYR A 241 -9.89 8.39 -2.39
N LYS A 242 -10.35 8.80 -1.19
CA LYS A 242 -11.78 8.64 -0.82
C LYS A 242 -12.72 9.43 -1.73
N GLY A 243 -12.33 10.64 -2.15
CA GLY A 243 -13.11 11.45 -3.11
C GLY A 243 -13.16 10.84 -4.52
N ARG A 244 -12.04 10.24 -4.98
CA ARG A 244 -11.96 9.55 -6.29
C ARG A 244 -12.83 8.31 -6.37
N LEU A 245 -12.93 7.54 -5.28
CA LEU A 245 -13.80 6.36 -5.20
C LEU A 245 -15.28 6.70 -5.35
N VAL A 246 -15.74 7.83 -4.78
CA VAL A 246 -17.14 8.29 -4.91
C VAL A 246 -17.45 8.80 -6.33
N ILE A 247 -16.50 9.46 -6.99
CA ILE A 247 -16.68 9.95 -8.37
C ILE A 247 -16.72 8.78 -9.36
N MET A 248 -15.81 7.80 -9.25
CA MET A 248 -15.79 6.62 -10.11
C MET A 248 -17.07 5.78 -10.00
N THR A 249 -17.57 5.58 -8.78
CA THR A 249 -18.86 4.89 -8.55
C THR A 249 -20.05 5.69 -9.09
N SER A 250 -20.02 7.01 -8.97
CA SER A 250 -21.07 7.89 -9.52
C SER A 250 -21.07 7.92 -11.05
N ILE A 251 -19.90 7.96 -11.69
CA ILE A 251 -19.76 7.89 -13.16
C ILE A 251 -20.22 6.52 -13.68
N TRP A 252 -19.86 5.44 -12.99
CA TRP A 252 -20.37 4.10 -13.31
C TRP A 252 -21.91 4.03 -13.21
N GLN A 253 -22.50 4.60 -12.16
CA GLN A 253 -23.95 4.66 -12.03
C GLN A 253 -24.62 5.54 -13.10
N ILE A 254 -23.97 6.59 -13.57
CA ILE A 254 -24.47 7.44 -14.66
C ILE A 254 -24.36 6.70 -16.00
N TYR A 255 -23.27 5.96 -16.24
CA TYR A 255 -23.08 5.16 -17.44
C TYR A 255 -24.10 4.02 -17.54
N ASP A 256 -24.36 3.32 -16.43
CA ASP A 256 -25.38 2.25 -16.37
C ASP A 256 -26.81 2.78 -16.58
N ARG A 257 -27.09 4.01 -16.12
CA ARG A 257 -28.38 4.68 -16.39
C ARG A 257 -28.47 5.25 -17.82
N GLY A 258 -27.36 5.41 -18.52
CA GLY A 258 -27.28 5.91 -19.90
C GLY A 258 -27.52 4.83 -20.96
N VAL A 259 -27.56 3.55 -20.59
CA VAL A 259 -27.92 2.45 -21.49
C VAL A 259 -29.43 2.24 -21.42
N PRO A 260 -30.23 2.72 -22.40
CA PRO A 260 -31.65 2.48 -22.38
C PRO A 260 -31.92 0.97 -22.46
N PRO A 261 -32.88 0.42 -21.70
CA PRO A 261 -33.25 -0.97 -21.83
C PRO A 261 -33.66 -1.23 -23.29
N ARG A 262 -33.06 -2.24 -23.93
CA ARG A 262 -33.46 -2.67 -25.27
C ARG A 262 -34.96 -2.95 -25.22
N ARG A 263 -35.75 -2.08 -25.86
CA ARG A 263 -37.19 -2.30 -26.00
C ARG A 263 -37.40 -3.64 -26.71
N PRO A 264 -38.25 -4.54 -26.20
CA PRO A 264 -38.61 -5.73 -26.95
C PRO A 264 -39.28 -5.28 -28.25
N ALA A 265 -38.76 -5.74 -29.38
CA ALA A 265 -39.29 -5.42 -30.69
C ALA A 265 -40.79 -5.78 -30.75
N ARG A 266 -41.64 -4.81 -31.10
CA ARG A 266 -43.06 -5.06 -31.38
C ARG A 266 -43.16 -6.09 -32.51
N ARG A 267 -43.75 -7.24 -32.22
CA ARG A 267 -44.20 -8.19 -33.26
C ARG A 267 -45.36 -7.55 -34.02
N GLY A 268 -45.11 -7.20 -35.29
CA GLY A 268 -46.18 -6.92 -36.25
C GLY A 268 -46.89 -8.21 -36.69
N PRO A 269 -48.17 -8.15 -37.10
CA PRO A 269 -48.93 -9.34 -37.45
C PRO A 269 -48.63 -9.80 -38.88
N GLY A 270 -48.28 -11.08 -39.01
CA GLY A 270 -48.48 -11.88 -40.21
C GLY A 270 -47.41 -11.77 -41.30
N TRP A 271 -46.63 -12.84 -41.48
CA TRP A 271 -46.57 -13.60 -42.74
C TRP A 271 -45.83 -14.92 -42.48
N ARG A 272 -46.42 -16.02 -42.97
CA ARG A 272 -45.88 -17.38 -42.88
C ARG A 272 -44.77 -17.54 -43.93
N GLY A 273 -43.65 -18.13 -43.55
CA GLY A 273 -42.61 -18.60 -44.47
C GLY A 273 -41.49 -19.26 -43.66
N GLY A 274 -41.37 -20.58 -43.74
CA GLY A 274 -40.42 -21.35 -42.97
C GLY A 274 -38.97 -21.17 -43.41
N ALA A 275 -38.07 -21.02 -42.44
CA ALA A 275 -36.74 -21.60 -42.44
C ALA A 275 -36.18 -21.48 -41.01
N SER A 276 -35.92 -22.63 -40.40
CA SER A 276 -35.30 -22.77 -39.08
C SER A 276 -33.83 -22.35 -39.13
N LEU A 277 -33.45 -21.32 -38.37
CA LEU A 277 -32.07 -21.10 -37.90
C LEU A 277 -32.16 -20.44 -36.52
N SER A 278 -31.97 -21.26 -35.47
CA SER A 278 -31.87 -20.82 -34.09
C SER A 278 -30.49 -20.23 -33.84
N TYR A 279 -30.40 -18.89 -33.77
CA TYR A 279 -29.28 -18.20 -33.12
C TYR A 279 -29.77 -17.62 -31.80
N GLY A 280 -29.47 -18.33 -30.70
CA GLY A 280 -29.57 -17.76 -29.35
C GLY A 280 -28.43 -16.77 -29.09
N PRO A 281 -28.62 -15.79 -28.20
CA PRO A 281 -27.60 -14.79 -27.89
C PRO A 281 -26.50 -15.41 -27.01
N GLY A 282 -25.56 -16.09 -27.65
CA GLY A 282 -24.24 -16.39 -27.12
C GLY A 282 -23.20 -15.55 -27.85
N ASN A 283 -22.22 -15.04 -27.11
CA ASN A 283 -21.01 -14.32 -27.53
C ASN A 283 -21.05 -12.79 -27.41
N PHE A 284 -20.89 -12.33 -26.16
CA PHE A 284 -20.15 -11.09 -25.87
C PHE A 284 -19.35 -11.22 -24.56
N LEU A 285 -18.80 -12.41 -24.29
CA LEU A 285 -17.92 -12.68 -23.14
C LEU A 285 -16.72 -13.56 -23.54
N SER A 286 -16.08 -13.27 -24.68
CA SER A 286 -14.88 -14.01 -25.12
C SER A 286 -13.71 -13.09 -25.50
N GLN A 287 -13.57 -11.93 -24.88
CA GLN A 287 -12.39 -11.08 -25.05
C GLN A 287 -11.73 -10.72 -23.71
N TYR A 288 -11.49 -11.71 -22.85
CA TYR A 288 -10.44 -11.65 -21.84
C TYR A 288 -9.91 -13.07 -21.62
N PRO A 289 -8.61 -13.35 -21.85
CA PRO A 289 -8.01 -14.61 -21.46
C PRO A 289 -7.79 -14.60 -19.94
N GLY A 290 -8.45 -15.50 -19.20
CA GLY A 290 -8.12 -15.77 -17.78
C GLY A 290 -9.28 -15.96 -16.79
N GLY A 291 -10.55 -15.87 -17.21
CA GLY A 291 -11.69 -16.04 -16.29
C GLY A 291 -12.00 -17.49 -15.94
N ILE A 292 -11.89 -17.87 -14.66
CA ILE A 292 -12.29 -19.17 -14.10
C ILE A 292 -13.82 -19.36 -14.27
N HIS A 293 -14.22 -20.46 -14.92
CA HIS A 293 -15.63 -20.83 -15.10
C HIS A 293 -16.26 -21.33 -13.78
N LEU A 294 -17.12 -20.51 -13.16
CA LEU A 294 -17.98 -20.98 -12.06
C LEU A 294 -19.37 -21.37 -12.59
N GLY A 295 -19.78 -22.61 -12.25
CA GLY A 295 -21.02 -23.22 -12.70
C GLY A 295 -22.29 -22.59 -12.10
N PRO A 296 -23.48 -22.88 -12.67
CA PRO A 296 -24.75 -22.22 -12.33
C PRO A 296 -25.16 -22.30 -10.85
N ARG A 297 -24.67 -23.29 -10.10
CA ARG A 297 -24.97 -23.45 -8.67
C ARG A 297 -24.22 -22.48 -7.73
N ALA A 298 -23.08 -21.93 -8.14
CA ALA A 298 -22.30 -21.00 -7.29
C ALA A 298 -22.89 -19.58 -7.27
N ARG A 299 -23.73 -19.22 -8.24
CA ARG A 299 -24.36 -17.88 -8.33
C ARG A 299 -25.49 -17.65 -7.33
N ARG A 300 -25.98 -18.69 -6.65
CA ARG A 300 -27.14 -18.59 -5.75
C ARG A 300 -26.81 -18.18 -4.31
N PHE A 301 -25.54 -18.11 -3.93
CA PHE A 301 -25.12 -17.78 -2.56
C PHE A 301 -24.67 -16.33 -2.36
N LEU A 302 -24.58 -15.52 -3.42
CA LEU A 302 -24.03 -14.16 -3.34
C LEU A 302 -25.08 -13.03 -3.33
N LEU A 303 -26.39 -13.35 -3.27
CA LEU A 303 -27.46 -12.36 -3.44
C LEU A 303 -28.63 -12.47 -2.45
N ASP A 304 -28.48 -13.16 -1.32
CA ASP A 304 -29.50 -13.16 -0.25
C ASP A 304 -28.97 -12.46 1.02
N PRO A 305 -29.51 -11.30 1.44
CA PRO A 305 -29.05 -10.56 2.61
C PRO A 305 -29.79 -10.97 3.91
N SER A 306 -30.29 -12.20 4.01
CA SER A 306 -30.90 -12.71 5.25
C SER A 306 -30.27 -14.01 5.76
N PHE A 307 -29.00 -13.91 6.19
CA PHE A 307 -28.39 -14.66 7.29
C PHE A 307 -27.23 -13.86 7.88
#